data_AF-A0A661P001-F1
#
_entry.id   AF-A0A661P001-F1
#
_cell.length_a   1.000
_cell.length_b   1.000
_cell.length_c   1.000
_cell.angle_alpha   90.00
_cell.angle_beta   90.00
_cell.angle_gamma   90.00
#
_symmetry.space_group_name_H-M   'P 1'
#
loop_
_entity.id
_entity.type
_entity.pdbx_description
1 polymer ?
#
loop_
_entity_poly.entity_id
_entity_poly.type
_entity_poly.pdbx_seq_one_letter_code
_entity_poly.pdbx_strand_id
1 'polypeptide(L)'
;MGWRGWSADYPDPSNFFEPLLTTAAIQDEGSQNVSFFSNAELDQIVDAAHAEADLAKRMALYQQAETIVADEAPWIPLYVNRTLQVWQPYLRGYRPHPVAGVRLRDVWLSADAPQRPAGASPAPAATPEAGE
;
A
#
# COMPACT_ATOMS: atom_id res chain seq x y z
N MET A 1 -2.81 10.24 -17.78
CA MET A 1 -3.46 9.66 -16.58
C MET A 1 -3.91 8.23 -16.91
N GLY A 2 -3.60 7.27 -16.05
CA GLY A 2 -3.95 5.86 -16.22
C GLY A 2 -4.27 5.23 -14.86
N TRP A 3 -4.76 3.99 -14.87
CA TRP A 3 -5.10 3.25 -13.66
C TRP A 3 -3.90 3.13 -12.71
N ARG A 4 -4.03 3.66 -11.49
CA ARG A 4 -3.00 3.63 -10.44
C ARG A 4 -3.66 3.26 -9.12
N GLY A 5 -2.88 2.65 -8.23
CA GLY A 5 -3.31 2.31 -6.88
C GLY A 5 -2.14 2.41 -5.92
N TRP A 6 -2.44 2.46 -4.63
CA TRP A 6 -1.46 2.53 -3.56
C TRP A 6 -1.81 1.53 -2.47
N SER A 7 -0.78 0.97 -1.83
CA SER A 7 -0.91 0.15 -0.63
C SER A 7 0.01 0.75 0.43
N ALA A 8 -0.50 0.89 1.65
CA ALA A 8 0.29 1.51 2.71
C ALA A 8 1.55 0.68 3.03
N ASP A 9 2.71 1.32 3.09
CA ASP A 9 4.00 0.74 3.48
C ASP A 9 4.19 0.77 5.01
N TYR A 10 3.49 1.68 5.68
CA TYR A 10 3.38 1.81 7.13
C TYR A 10 2.01 2.43 7.49
N PRO A 11 1.48 2.17 8.70
CA PRO A 11 0.10 2.53 9.06
C PRO A 11 -0.04 3.99 9.51
N ASP A 12 0.29 4.92 8.61
CA ASP A 12 0.25 6.36 8.85
C ASP A 12 -0.34 7.10 7.64
N PRO A 13 -1.21 8.12 7.83
CA PRO A 13 -1.75 8.89 6.71
C PRO A 13 -0.67 9.57 5.86
N SER A 14 0.49 9.93 6.43
CA SER A 14 1.59 10.52 5.68
C SER A 14 2.01 9.64 4.50
N ASN A 15 1.90 8.32 4.64
CA ASN A 15 2.24 7.38 3.57
C ASN A 15 1.33 7.48 2.34
N PHE A 16 0.19 8.16 2.44
CA PHE A 16 -0.67 8.48 1.30
C PHE A 16 -0.44 9.91 0.83
N PHE A 17 -0.41 10.89 1.75
CA PHE A 17 -0.32 12.30 1.37
C PHE A 17 1.04 12.70 0.80
N GLU A 18 2.13 12.36 1.50
CA GLU A 18 3.47 12.82 1.13
C GLU A 18 3.88 12.37 -0.26
N PRO A 19 3.87 11.06 -0.61
CA PRO A 19 4.35 10.61 -1.91
C PRO A 19 3.36 10.86 -3.06
N LEU A 20 2.08 11.08 -2.79
CA LEU A 20 1.07 11.07 -3.86
C LEU A 20 0.40 12.41 -4.13
N LEU A 21 0.34 13.31 -3.15
CA LEU A 21 -0.49 14.51 -3.21
C LEU A 21 0.27 15.81 -2.92
N THR A 22 1.45 15.74 -2.30
CA THR A 22 2.26 16.95 -2.09
C THR A 22 2.92 17.41 -3.38
N THR A 23 3.16 18.72 -3.48
CA THR A 23 3.87 19.32 -4.61
C THR A 23 5.32 18.81 -4.68
N ALA A 24 5.96 18.57 -3.53
CA ALA A 24 7.33 18.07 -3.43
C ALA A 24 7.50 16.64 -3.99
N ALA A 25 6.42 15.87 -4.12
CA ALA A 25 6.44 14.54 -4.73
C ALA A 25 6.40 14.54 -6.26
N ILE A 26 6.24 15.70 -6.89
CA ILE A 26 6.29 15.85 -8.34
C ILE A 26 7.75 15.79 -8.81
N GLN A 27 8.04 14.85 -9.71
CA GLN A 27 9.35 14.69 -10.34
C GLN A 27 9.22 14.63 -11.86
N ASP A 28 10.26 15.03 -12.58
CA ASP A 28 10.31 14.97 -14.05
C ASP A 28 10.18 13.53 -14.57
N GLU A 29 10.77 12.58 -13.84
CA GLU A 29 10.75 11.15 -14.16
C GLU A 29 10.30 10.35 -12.93
N GLY A 30 9.42 9.37 -13.14
CA GLY A 30 9.01 8.45 -12.07
C GLY A 30 8.16 9.06 -10.95
N SER A 31 7.56 10.25 -11.16
CA SER A 31 6.66 10.90 -10.20
C SER A 31 5.61 9.94 -9.64
N GLN A 32 5.49 9.90 -8.31
CA GLN A 32 4.44 9.14 -7.62
C GLN A 32 3.15 9.96 -7.51
N ASN A 33 3.26 11.29 -7.43
CA ASN A 33 2.15 12.19 -7.69
C ASN A 33 1.86 12.25 -9.20
N VAL A 34 1.14 11.22 -9.66
CA VAL A 34 0.80 10.99 -11.07
C VAL A 34 -0.26 11.95 -11.60
N SER A 35 -0.99 12.63 -10.71
CA SER A 35 -1.92 13.70 -11.05
C SER A 35 -1.22 15.02 -11.34
N PHE A 36 0.05 15.16 -10.96
CA PHE A 36 0.75 16.45 -10.90
C PHE A 36 -0.02 17.49 -10.08
N PHE A 37 -0.71 17.01 -9.04
CA PHE A 37 -1.51 17.85 -8.17
C PHE A 37 -0.60 18.68 -7.28
N SER A 38 -0.88 19.97 -7.18
CA SER A 38 -0.05 20.93 -6.44
C SER A 38 -0.99 21.95 -5.80
N ASN A 39 -1.08 21.93 -4.46
CA ASN A 39 -1.90 22.85 -3.70
C ASN A 39 -1.12 23.27 -2.44
N ALA A 40 -0.83 24.58 -2.34
CA ALA A 40 0.01 25.12 -1.28
C ALA A 40 -0.62 25.04 0.12
N GLU A 41 -1.95 25.06 0.22
CA GLU A 41 -2.65 24.89 1.50
C GLU A 41 -2.55 23.44 1.98
N LEU A 42 -2.73 22.48 1.07
CA LEU A 42 -2.53 21.06 1.37
C LEU A 42 -1.09 20.79 1.82
N ASP A 43 -0.09 21.33 1.12
CA ASP A 43 1.32 21.18 1.50
C ASP A 43 1.57 21.70 2.92
N GLN A 44 1.05 22.89 3.28
CA GLN A 44 1.18 23.45 4.62
C GLN A 44 0.51 22.59 5.71
N ILE A 45 -0.67 22.03 5.42
CA ILE A 45 -1.38 21.16 6.35
C ILE A 45 -0.61 19.85 6.56
N VAL A 46 -0.08 19.26 5.47
CA VAL A 46 0.70 18.01 5.53
C VAL A 46 2.00 18.22 6.32
N ASP A 47 2.70 19.32 6.08
CA ASP A 47 3.91 19.68 6.85
C ASP A 47 3.61 19.89 8.34
N ALA A 48 2.51 20.58 8.66
CA ALA A 48 2.08 20.75 10.04
C ALA A 48 1.71 19.40 10.68
N ALA A 49 1.03 18.52 9.95
CA ALA A 49 0.66 17.20 10.43
C ALA A 49 1.88 16.30 10.64
N HIS A 50 2.94 16.44 9.83
CA HIS A 50 4.19 15.73 10.02
C HIS A 50 4.88 16.14 11.32
N ALA A 51 4.88 17.43 11.65
CA ALA A 51 5.52 17.96 12.86
C ALA A 51 4.68 17.82 14.14
N GLU A 52 3.38 17.50 14.04
CA GLU A 52 2.47 17.41 15.19
C GLU A 52 2.60 16.05 15.92
N ALA A 53 2.87 16.11 17.23
CA ALA A 53 3.03 14.92 18.07
C ALA A 53 1.71 14.46 18.72
N ASP A 54 0.74 15.36 18.90
CA ASP A 54 -0.58 15.02 19.41
C ASP A 54 -1.40 14.33 18.32
N LEU A 55 -1.76 13.06 18.57
CA LEU A 55 -2.46 12.25 17.58
C LEU A 55 -3.81 12.85 17.18
N ALA A 56 -4.57 13.43 18.11
CA ALA A 56 -5.88 13.96 17.81
C ALA A 56 -5.80 15.20 16.92
N LYS A 57 -4.85 16.10 17.21
CA LYS A 57 -4.56 17.27 16.35
C LYS A 57 -4.05 16.86 14.98
N ARG A 58 -3.14 15.88 14.94
CA ARG A 58 -2.59 15.34 13.70
C ARG A 58 -3.68 14.75 12.80
N MET A 59 -4.63 14.00 13.39
CA MET A 59 -5.77 13.46 12.63
C MET A 59 -6.70 14.57 12.13
N ALA A 60 -6.93 15.62 12.93
CA ALA A 60 -7.74 16.76 12.49
C ALA A 60 -7.11 17.49 11.29
N LEU A 61 -5.78 17.62 11.26
CA LEU A 61 -5.05 18.18 10.10
C LEU A 61 -5.23 17.29 8.86
N TYR A 62 -5.05 15.96 8.98
CA TYR A 62 -5.27 15.09 7.82
C TYR A 62 -6.73 15.10 7.34
N GLN A 63 -7.72 15.24 8.22
CA GLN A 63 -9.13 15.40 7.80
C GLN A 63 -9.37 16.70 7.01
N GLN A 64 -8.66 17.78 7.35
CA GLN A 64 -8.68 19.01 6.54
C GLN A 64 -8.03 18.76 5.17
N ALA A 65 -6.88 18.07 5.12
CA ALA A 65 -6.25 17.70 3.87
C ALA A 65 -7.13 16.78 2.99
N GLU A 66 -7.83 15.81 3.59
CA GLU A 66 -8.81 14.96 2.90
C GLU A 66 -9.94 15.78 2.26
N THR A 67 -10.40 16.83 2.94
CA THR A 67 -11.44 17.73 2.42
C THR A 67 -10.96 18.45 1.16
N ILE A 68 -9.73 19.01 1.18
CA ILE A 68 -9.13 19.65 0.00
C ILE A 68 -9.03 18.67 -1.18
N VAL A 69 -8.56 17.45 -0.92
CA VAL A 69 -8.44 16.41 -1.96
C VAL A 69 -9.81 16.01 -2.51
N ALA A 70 -10.84 15.93 -1.67
CA ALA A 70 -12.19 15.63 -2.11
C ALA A 70 -12.78 16.75 -2.99
N ASP A 71 -12.53 18.01 -2.65
CA ASP A 71 -13.05 19.18 -3.35
C ASP A 71 -12.31 19.43 -4.69
N GLU A 72 -10.99 19.29 -4.71
CA GLU A 72 -10.14 19.47 -5.90
C GLU A 72 -10.18 18.25 -6.84
N ALA A 73 -10.55 17.09 -6.31
CA ALA A 73 -10.69 15.82 -7.03
C ALA A 73 -9.50 15.47 -7.96
N PRO A 74 -8.23 15.48 -7.46
CA PRO A 74 -7.08 15.12 -8.29
C PRO A 74 -7.13 13.67 -8.75
N TRP A 75 -7.84 12.81 -8.00
CA TRP A 75 -8.19 11.44 -8.38
C TRP A 75 -9.69 11.18 -8.19
N ILE A 76 -10.13 10.07 -8.78
CA ILE A 76 -11.43 9.46 -8.50
C ILE A 76 -11.15 8.18 -7.69
N PRO A 77 -11.42 8.15 -6.37
CA PRO A 77 -11.28 6.94 -5.57
C PRO A 77 -12.31 5.90 -6.01
N LEU A 78 -11.86 4.69 -6.38
CA LEU A 78 -12.75 3.66 -6.93
C LEU A 78 -13.07 2.56 -5.92
N TYR A 79 -12.05 2.03 -5.23
CA TYR A 79 -12.24 0.97 -4.24
C TYR A 79 -11.03 0.84 -3.31
N VAL A 80 -11.25 0.16 -2.18
CA VAL A 80 -10.18 -0.33 -1.29
C VAL A 80 -10.06 -1.84 -1.48
N ASN A 81 -8.85 -2.32 -1.78
CA ASN A 81 -8.59 -3.73 -2.03
C ASN A 81 -8.81 -4.58 -0.78
N ARG A 82 -9.40 -5.77 -0.97
CA ARG A 82 -9.39 -6.85 0.03
C ARG A 82 -8.47 -7.96 -0.46
N THR A 83 -7.45 -8.28 0.33
CA THR A 83 -6.51 -9.35 0.00
C THR A 83 -7.00 -10.68 0.55
N LEU A 84 -7.32 -11.63 -0.33
CA LEU A 84 -7.56 -13.01 0.04
C LEU A 84 -6.22 -13.76 0.04
N GLN A 85 -5.89 -14.39 1.17
CA GLN A 85 -4.71 -15.24 1.29
C GLN A 85 -5.14 -16.65 1.66
N VAL A 86 -4.64 -17.63 0.93
CA VAL A 86 -4.92 -19.06 1.15
C VAL A 86 -3.59 -19.79 1.29
N TRP A 87 -3.50 -20.68 2.26
CA TRP A 87 -2.35 -21.53 2.45
C TRP A 87 -2.79 -22.93 2.86
N GLN A 88 -1.88 -23.89 2.68
CA GLN A 88 -2.14 -25.28 2.97
C GLN A 88 -2.31 -25.52 4.48
N PRO A 89 -3.18 -26.46 4.90
CA PRO A 89 -3.39 -26.76 6.32
C PRO A 89 -2.12 -27.16 7.06
N TYR A 90 -1.15 -27.76 6.35
CA TYR A 90 0.13 -28.17 6.91
C TYR A 90 1.17 -27.03 7.01
N LEU A 91 0.85 -25.82 6.54
CA LEU A 91 1.69 -24.63 6.72
C LEU A 91 1.37 -23.98 8.06
N ARG A 92 2.37 -23.92 8.94
CA ARG A 92 2.26 -23.45 10.32
C ARG A 92 3.10 -22.19 10.50
N GLY A 93 2.74 -21.40 11.52
CA GLY A 93 3.47 -20.19 11.91
C GLY A 93 3.26 -18.97 11.00
N TYR A 94 2.54 -19.12 9.87
CA TYR A 94 2.20 -17.98 9.02
C TYR A 94 1.18 -17.05 9.69
N ARG A 95 1.52 -15.76 9.68
CA ARG A 95 0.69 -14.68 10.18
C ARG A 95 0.61 -13.61 9.09
N PRO A 96 -0.56 -13.42 8.45
CA PRO A 96 -0.75 -12.31 7.53
C PRO A 96 -0.38 -10.99 8.22
N HIS A 97 0.43 -10.18 7.56
CA HIS A 97 0.78 -8.85 8.03
C HIS A 97 -0.13 -7.83 7.33
N PRO A 98 -0.66 -6.82 8.03
CA PRO A 98 -1.59 -5.85 7.45
C PRO A 98 -0.98 -4.86 6.44
N VAL A 99 0.34 -4.93 6.21
CA VAL A 99 1.13 -3.88 5.51
C VAL A 99 2.28 -4.54 4.75
N ALA A 100 3.14 -5.25 5.46
CA ALA A 100 4.18 -6.04 4.83
C ALA A 100 3.60 -7.18 3.99
N GLY A 101 4.34 -7.59 2.96
CA GLY A 101 4.05 -8.80 2.21
C GLY A 101 4.27 -10.08 3.02
N VAL A 102 4.39 -11.20 2.32
CA VAL A 102 4.57 -12.52 2.90
C VAL A 102 5.84 -12.57 3.77
N ARG A 103 5.66 -12.76 5.09
CA ARG A 103 6.76 -12.96 6.04
C ARG A 103 6.92 -14.45 6.36
N LEU A 104 8.05 -15.02 5.97
CA LEU A 104 8.31 -16.47 6.09
C LEU A 104 9.20 -16.85 7.28
N ARG A 105 9.70 -15.88 8.05
CA ARG A 105 10.68 -16.10 9.12
C ARG A 105 10.24 -17.17 10.13
N ASP A 106 8.97 -17.14 10.52
CA ASP A 106 8.41 -18.04 11.52
C ASP A 106 7.56 -19.16 10.90
N VAL A 107 7.63 -19.31 9.57
CA VAL A 107 6.83 -20.27 8.82
C VAL A 107 7.55 -21.60 8.73
N TRP A 108 6.82 -22.68 8.98
CA TRP A 108 7.33 -24.05 8.87
C TRP A 108 6.23 -24.99 8.39
N LEU A 109 6.63 -26.14 7.86
CA LEU A 109 5.70 -27.20 7.43
C LEU A 109 5.59 -28.25 8.54
N SER A 110 4.37 -28.66 8.87
CA SER A 110 4.16 -29.72 9.86
C SER A 110 4.70 -31.07 9.39
N ALA A 111 4.98 -31.99 10.33
CA ALA A 111 5.64 -33.26 10.02
C ALA A 111 4.81 -34.16 9.07
N ASP A 112 3.49 -33.97 9.06
CA ASP A 112 2.53 -34.60 8.15
C ASP A 112 2.44 -33.93 6.77
N ALA A 113 3.21 -32.86 6.52
CA ALA A 113 3.25 -32.23 5.22
C ALA A 113 3.74 -33.23 4.14
N PRO A 114 3.13 -33.21 2.94
CA PRO A 114 3.55 -34.08 1.85
C PRO A 114 5.03 -33.89 1.53
N GLN A 115 5.78 -34.98 1.49
CA GLN A 115 7.16 -34.93 1.01
C GLN A 115 7.16 -34.65 -0.49
N ARG A 116 8.03 -33.73 -0.93
CA ARG A 116 8.20 -33.51 -2.35
C ARG A 116 8.69 -34.82 -2.99
N PRO A 117 8.04 -35.34 -4.03
CA PRO A 117 8.54 -36.53 -4.70
C PRO A 117 9.95 -36.26 -5.25
N ALA A 118 10.86 -37.20 -4.99
CA ALA A 118 12.25 -37.10 -5.45
C ALA A 118 12.26 -36.97 -6.99
N GLY A 119 12.80 -35.87 -7.50
CA GLY A 119 12.90 -35.60 -8.95
C GLY A 119 11.90 -34.59 -9.53
N ALA A 120 10.98 -34.03 -8.73
CA ALA A 120 10.11 -32.97 -9.21
C ALA A 120 10.89 -31.65 -9.40
N SER A 121 11.06 -31.22 -10.65
CA SER A 121 11.50 -29.86 -10.98
C SER A 121 10.50 -28.83 -10.41
N PRO A 122 10.94 -27.64 -9.97
CA PRO A 122 10.01 -26.61 -9.53
C PRO A 122 8.98 -26.36 -10.63
N ALA A 123 7.70 -26.34 -10.26
CA ALA A 123 6.63 -25.98 -11.20
C ALA A 123 6.97 -24.61 -11.81
N PRO A 124 6.82 -24.43 -13.13
CA PRO A 124 7.04 -23.13 -13.74
C PRO A 124 6.15 -22.12 -13.01
N ALA A 125 6.72 -20.97 -12.64
CA ALA A 125 5.95 -19.89 -12.03
C ALA A 125 4.75 -19.60 -12.95
N ALA A 126 3.54 -19.65 -12.39
CA ALA A 126 2.34 -19.37 -13.15
C ALA A 126 2.45 -17.96 -13.74
N THR A 127 2.67 -17.87 -15.05
CA THR A 127 2.60 -16.62 -15.78
C THR A 127 1.17 -16.10 -15.63
N PRO A 128 0.95 -14.85 -15.18
CA PRO A 128 -0.40 -14.31 -15.17
C PRO A 128 -0.86 -14.24 -16.63
N GLU A 129 -1.97 -14.92 -16.95
CA GLU A 129 -2.63 -14.75 -18.24
C GLU A 129 -3.05 -13.28 -18.37
N ALA A 130 -2.47 -12.60 -19.35
CA ALA A 130 -2.95 -11.29 -19.78
C ALA A 130 -4.33 -11.50 -20.43
N GLY A 131 -5.39 -11.12 -19.71
CA GLY A 131 -6.72 -11.04 -20.27
C GLY A 131 -6.80 -9.89 -21.29
N GLU A 132 -7.31 -10.22 -22.48
CA GLU A 132 -7.76 -9.28 -23.51
C GLU A 132 -8.97 -8.45 -23.08
#